data_AF-A0AAV6B047-F1
#
_entry.id   AF-A0AAV6B047-F1
#
_cell.length_a   1.000
_cell.length_b   1.000
_cell.length_c   1.000
_cell.angle_alpha   90.00
_cell.angle_beta   90.00
_cell.angle_gamma   90.00
#
_symmetry.space_group_name_H-M   'P 1'
#
loop_
_entity.id
_entity.type
_entity.pdbx_description
1 polymer ?
#
loop_
_entity_poly.entity_id
_entity_poly.type
_entity_poly.pdbx_seq_one_letter_code
_entity_poly.pdbx_strand_id
1 'polypeptide(L)'
;ERREQAFRGGSPPILVSDHVCILVDDGLATGSTMRAAVMALRKQKPQRIVIAVPVASADTCAEFEPLVDEVLCLYTPEPFIAVGRWYDDFAQLTDEAVRDCLERAAHEMAH
;
A
#
# COMPACT_ATOMS: atom_id res chain seq x y z
N GLU A 1 2.25 -17.46 2.29
CA GLU A 1 2.89 -18.01 3.50
C GLU A 1 4.42 -17.83 3.53
N ARG A 2 5.22 -18.43 2.62
CA ARG A 2 6.70 -18.32 2.69
C ARG A 2 7.27 -16.89 2.61
N ARG A 3 6.74 -16.04 1.74
CA ARG A 3 7.19 -14.64 1.57
C ARG A 3 6.76 -13.73 2.72
N GLU A 4 5.56 -13.93 3.24
CA GLU A 4 5.05 -13.20 4.40
C GLU A 4 5.87 -13.49 5.67
N GLN A 5 6.21 -14.75 5.92
CA GLN A 5 7.08 -15.13 7.04
C GLN A 5 8.48 -14.53 6.90
N ALA A 6 9.04 -14.51 5.69
CA ALA A 6 10.33 -13.90 5.41
C ALA A 6 10.33 -12.38 5.66
N PHE A 7 9.24 -11.67 5.35
CA PHE A 7 9.13 -10.23 5.59
C PHE A 7 8.78 -9.87 7.04
N ARG A 8 7.99 -10.69 7.74
CA ARG A 8 7.68 -10.43 9.14
C ARG A 8 8.86 -10.67 10.08
N GLY A 9 9.82 -11.53 9.70
CA GLY A 9 11.01 -11.80 10.52
C GLY A 9 10.70 -12.35 11.92
N GLY A 10 9.52 -12.92 12.14
CA GLY A 10 9.03 -13.35 13.47
C GLY A 10 8.24 -12.29 14.25
N SER A 11 8.09 -11.07 13.73
CA SER A 11 7.30 -10.01 14.35
C SER A 11 5.80 -10.39 14.39
N PRO A 12 5.10 -10.12 15.51
CA PRO A 12 3.68 -10.43 15.61
C PRO A 12 2.86 -9.62 14.59
N PRO A 13 1.65 -10.08 14.23
CA PRO A 13 0.67 -9.26 13.53
C PRO A 13 0.46 -7.92 14.24
N ILE A 14 0.59 -6.82 13.49
CA ILE A 14 0.24 -5.50 14.00
C ILE A 14 -1.28 -5.48 14.19
N LEU A 15 -1.72 -5.20 15.40
CA LEU A 15 -3.13 -4.97 15.69
C LEU A 15 -3.49 -3.58 15.15
N VAL A 16 -4.33 -3.54 14.12
CA VAL A 16 -4.74 -2.28 13.48
C VAL A 16 -6.12 -1.77 13.94
N SER A 17 -6.76 -2.48 14.87
CA SER A 17 -8.04 -2.03 15.45
C SER A 17 -7.85 -0.66 16.10
N ASP A 18 -8.84 0.21 15.94
CA ASP A 18 -8.86 1.58 16.47
C ASP A 18 -7.73 2.51 15.95
N HIS A 19 -6.96 2.08 14.96
CA HIS A 19 -5.94 2.91 14.29
C HIS A 19 -6.41 3.38 12.92
N VAL A 20 -5.80 4.48 12.44
CA VAL A 20 -5.90 4.92 11.05
C VAL A 20 -4.87 4.16 10.22
N CYS A 21 -5.35 3.36 9.28
CA CYS A 21 -4.51 2.60 8.36
C CYS A 21 -4.29 3.39 7.07
N ILE A 22 -3.04 3.69 6.75
CA ILE A 22 -2.67 4.31 5.47
C ILE A 22 -2.05 3.22 4.59
N LEU A 23 -2.73 2.88 3.51
CA LEU A 23 -2.25 1.98 2.48
C LEU A 23 -1.50 2.78 1.42
N VAL A 24 -0.22 2.48 1.23
CA VAL A 24 0.66 3.16 0.28
C VAL A 24 1.13 2.17 -0.78
N ASP A 25 1.20 2.61 -2.03
CA ASP A 25 1.78 1.87 -3.15
C ASP A 25 2.44 2.85 -4.14
N ASP A 26 3.21 2.34 -5.09
CA ASP A 26 3.84 3.16 -6.15
C ASP A 26 2.84 3.74 -7.15
N GLY A 27 1.68 3.10 -7.29
CA GLY A 27 0.57 3.62 -8.06
C GLY A 27 -0.62 2.67 -8.09
N LEU A 28 -1.70 3.12 -8.71
CA LEU A 28 -2.95 2.36 -8.75
C LEU A 28 -3.42 2.20 -10.20
N ALA A 29 -2.98 1.10 -10.83
CA ALA A 29 -3.35 0.75 -12.21
C ALA A 29 -4.73 0.07 -12.28
N THR A 30 -4.84 -1.18 -11.82
CA THR A 30 -6.12 -1.92 -11.74
C THR A 30 -6.62 -2.05 -10.31
N GLY A 31 -5.74 -1.77 -9.33
CA GLY A 31 -6.04 -1.81 -7.90
C GLY A 31 -6.43 -3.18 -7.33
N SER A 32 -6.28 -4.30 -8.05
CA SER A 32 -6.69 -5.62 -7.55
C SER A 32 -6.01 -5.99 -6.22
N THR A 33 -4.70 -5.78 -6.11
CA THR A 33 -3.92 -5.99 -4.88
C THR A 33 -4.38 -5.06 -3.75
N MET A 34 -4.56 -3.77 -4.06
CA MET A 34 -5.05 -2.78 -3.11
C MET A 34 -6.44 -3.15 -2.55
N ARG A 35 -7.35 -3.63 -3.42
CA ARG A 35 -8.69 -4.07 -3.03
C ARG A 35 -8.65 -5.24 -2.06
N ALA A 36 -7.77 -6.21 -2.29
CA ALA A 36 -7.55 -7.33 -1.38
C ALA A 36 -7.03 -6.85 0.00
N ALA A 37 -6.10 -5.89 0.02
CA ALA A 37 -5.59 -5.30 1.24
C ALA A 37 -6.68 -4.54 2.03
N VAL A 38 -7.48 -3.72 1.35
CA VAL A 38 -8.63 -3.01 1.96
C VAL A 38 -9.61 -4.00 2.58
N MET A 39 -9.97 -5.07 1.86
CA MET A 39 -10.88 -6.12 2.37
C MET A 39 -10.30 -6.83 3.59
N ALA A 40 -9.00 -7.12 3.60
CA ALA A 40 -8.32 -7.74 4.73
C ALA A 40 -8.30 -6.82 5.95
N LEU A 41 -8.03 -5.52 5.76
CA LEU A 41 -8.04 -4.52 6.82
C LEU A 41 -9.44 -4.30 7.39
N ARG A 42 -10.49 -4.20 6.56
CA ARG A 42 -11.87 -4.02 7.04
C ARG A 42 -12.29 -5.11 8.04
N LYS A 43 -11.82 -6.36 7.88
CA LYS A 43 -12.08 -7.46 8.83
C LYS A 43 -11.47 -7.23 10.22
N GLN A 44 -10.40 -6.43 10.29
CA GLN A 44 -9.71 -6.07 11.53
C GLN A 44 -10.29 -4.82 12.20
N LYS A 45 -11.31 -4.19 11.59
CA LYS A 45 -12.04 -3.02 12.12
C LYS A 45 -11.12 -1.84 12.52
N PRO A 46 -10.30 -1.31 11.60
CA PRO A 46 -9.57 -0.08 11.84
C PRO A 46 -10.52 1.11 11.99
N GLN A 47 -10.03 2.20 12.60
CA GLN A 47 -10.77 3.44 12.74
C GLN A 47 -11.05 4.09 11.37
N ARG A 48 -10.05 4.12 10.50
CA ARG A 48 -10.13 4.60 9.12
C ARG A 48 -9.17 3.81 8.22
N ILE A 49 -9.49 3.74 6.94
CA ILE A 49 -8.62 3.25 5.87
C ILE A 49 -8.45 4.39 4.86
N VAL A 50 -7.20 4.77 4.62
CA VAL A 50 -6.81 5.78 3.63
C VAL A 50 -5.92 5.11 2.60
N ILE A 51 -6.16 5.36 1.31
CA ILE A 51 -5.24 5.00 0.24
C ILE A 51 -4.43 6.24 -0.11
N ALA A 52 -3.11 6.13 -0.20
CA ALA A 52 -2.22 7.20 -0.63
C ALA A 52 -1.27 6.69 -1.71
N VAL A 53 -1.40 7.21 -2.94
CA VAL A 53 -0.59 6.79 -4.09
C VAL A 53 -0.11 7.98 -4.91
N PRO A 54 1.11 7.94 -5.47
CA PRO A 54 1.61 9.02 -6.33
C PRO A 54 0.82 9.16 -7.63
N VAL A 55 0.49 8.04 -8.29
CA VAL A 55 -0.17 8.06 -9.61
C VAL A 55 -1.22 6.98 -9.77
N ALA A 56 -2.35 7.30 -10.40
CA ALA A 56 -3.44 6.35 -10.62
C ALA A 56 -4.28 6.73 -11.86
N SER A 57 -5.10 5.81 -12.37
CA SER A 57 -6.18 6.22 -13.27
C SER A 57 -7.32 6.87 -12.47
N ALA A 58 -7.99 7.87 -13.06
CA ALA A 58 -9.13 8.53 -12.42
C ALA A 58 -10.27 7.53 -12.13
N ASP A 59 -10.54 6.62 -13.07
CA ASP A 59 -11.55 5.56 -12.91
C ASP A 59 -11.25 4.67 -11.71
N THR A 60 -10.00 4.22 -11.56
CA THR A 60 -9.63 3.38 -10.42
C THR A 60 -9.73 4.16 -9.11
N CYS A 61 -9.34 5.44 -9.05
CA CYS A 61 -9.58 6.25 -7.84
C CYS A 61 -11.07 6.27 -7.46
N ALA A 62 -11.96 6.56 -8.43
CA ALA A 62 -13.40 6.61 -8.22
C ALA A 62 -13.98 5.26 -7.76
N GLU A 63 -13.45 4.13 -8.24
CA GLU A 63 -13.86 2.80 -7.77
C GLU A 63 -13.51 2.54 -6.29
N PHE A 64 -12.47 3.20 -5.76
CA PHE A 64 -12.03 3.03 -4.37
C PHE A 64 -12.69 3.98 -3.39
N GLU A 65 -13.13 5.17 -3.82
CA GLU A 65 -13.86 6.13 -2.99
C GLU A 65 -14.97 5.50 -2.12
N PRO A 66 -15.83 4.58 -2.62
CA PRO A 66 -16.86 3.97 -1.78
C PRO A 66 -16.34 2.86 -0.85
N LEU A 67 -15.09 2.41 -0.99
CA LEU A 67 -14.53 1.26 -0.25
C LEU A 67 -13.71 1.68 0.96
N VAL A 68 -13.13 2.86 0.91
CA VAL A 68 -12.22 3.42 1.93
C VAL A 68 -12.74 4.76 2.42
N ASP A 69 -12.14 5.29 3.48
CA ASP A 69 -12.57 6.57 4.05
C ASP A 69 -11.97 7.76 3.29
N GLU A 70 -10.87 7.56 2.56
CA GLU A 70 -10.21 8.58 1.76
C GLU A 70 -9.27 7.97 0.72
N VAL A 71 -9.22 8.56 -0.48
CA VAL A 71 -8.23 8.25 -1.53
C VAL A 71 -7.44 9.53 -1.83
N LEU A 72 -6.14 9.49 -1.58
CA LEU A 72 -5.19 10.54 -1.88
C LEU A 72 -4.33 10.12 -3.06
N CYS A 73 -4.61 10.67 -4.24
CA CYS A 73 -3.78 10.48 -5.43
C CYS A 73 -3.13 11.81 -5.81
N LEU A 74 -1.80 11.84 -5.91
CA LEU A 74 -1.10 13.09 -6.27
C LEU A 74 -1.31 13.46 -7.75
N TYR A 75 -1.50 12.46 -8.62
CA TYR A 75 -1.61 12.69 -10.05
C TYR A 75 -2.44 11.64 -10.78
N THR A 76 -3.44 12.09 -11.56
CA THR A 76 -4.33 11.23 -12.36
C THR A 76 -4.22 11.57 -13.85
N PRO A 77 -3.25 10.99 -14.58
CA PRO A 77 -3.00 11.31 -15.97
C PRO A 77 -4.07 10.79 -16.92
N GLU A 78 -4.26 11.52 -18.03
CA GLU A 78 -5.13 11.17 -19.14
C GLU A 78 -4.32 11.23 -20.46
N PRO A 79 -4.05 10.10 -21.13
CA PRO A 79 -4.42 8.73 -20.74
C PRO A 79 -3.50 8.15 -19.66
N PHE A 80 -4.05 7.36 -18.74
CA PHE A 80 -3.27 6.50 -17.85
C PHE A 80 -2.88 5.21 -18.59
N ILE A 81 -1.57 4.95 -18.71
CA ILE A 81 -1.05 3.76 -19.41
C ILE A 81 -0.51 2.72 -18.43
N ALA A 82 0.44 3.12 -17.58
CA ALA A 82 1.06 2.27 -16.57
C ALA A 82 1.74 3.14 -15.51
N VAL A 83 1.86 2.62 -14.29
CA VAL A 83 2.52 3.31 -13.16
C VAL A 83 3.96 3.69 -13.51
N GLY A 84 4.75 2.75 -14.00
CA GLY A 84 6.17 2.97 -14.30
C GLY A 84 6.48 4.00 -15.39
N ARG A 85 5.47 4.54 -16.10
CA ARG A 85 5.66 5.66 -17.04
C ARG A 85 5.83 7.01 -16.34
N TRP A 86 5.53 7.07 -15.04
CA TRP A 86 5.56 8.28 -14.21
C TRP A 86 6.76 8.31 -13.26
N TYR A 87 7.70 7.39 -13.47
CA TYR A 87 8.94 7.28 -12.72
C TYR A 87 10.12 7.31 -13.70
N ASP A 88 11.10 8.17 -13.44
CA ASP A 88 12.35 8.19 -14.22
C ASP A 88 13.14 6.89 -14.03
N ASP A 89 13.08 6.32 -12.82
CA ASP A 89 13.61 5.01 -12.47
C ASP A 89 12.50 4.16 -11.85
N PHE A 90 12.17 3.05 -12.52
CA PHE A 90 11.19 2.06 -12.09
C PHE A 90 11.82 0.67 -11.98
N ALA A 91 13.07 0.61 -11.51
CA ALA A 91 13.75 -0.65 -11.25
C ALA A 91 12.99 -1.50 -10.22
N GLN A 92 12.92 -2.80 -10.48
CA GLN A 92 12.26 -3.74 -9.59
C GLN A 92 13.04 -3.87 -8.28
N LEU A 93 12.36 -3.70 -7.15
CA LEU A 93 12.93 -3.94 -5.83
C LEU A 93 13.21 -5.43 -5.61
N THR A 94 14.37 -5.73 -5.02
CA THR A 94 14.74 -7.09 -4.62
C THR A 94 14.10 -7.43 -3.27
N ASP A 95 13.85 -8.72 -3.03
CA ASP A 95 13.37 -9.18 -1.71
C ASP A 95 14.33 -8.83 -0.57
N GLU A 96 15.64 -8.70 -0.85
CA GLU A 96 16.66 -8.26 0.10
C GLU A 96 16.47 -6.78 0.48
N ALA A 97 16.30 -5.89 -0.50
CA ALA A 97 16.05 -4.48 -0.24
C ALA A 97 14.78 -4.26 0.59
N VAL A 98 13.73 -5.05 0.34
CA VAL A 98 12.49 -5.01 1.15
C VAL A 98 12.76 -5.42 2.59
N ARG A 99 13.53 -6.49 2.81
CA ARG A 99 13.88 -6.96 4.17
C ARG A 99 14.69 -5.92 4.94
N ASP A 100 15.69 -5.34 4.31
CA ASP A 100 16.54 -4.30 4.93
C ASP A 100 15.71 -3.09 5.37
N CYS A 101 14.74 -2.66 4.54
CA CYS A 101 13.82 -1.60 4.90
C CYS A 101 12.94 -1.96 6.10
N LEU A 102 12.42 -3.18 6.16
CA LEU A 102 11.57 -3.63 7.27
C LEU A 102 12.37 -3.75 8.58
N GLU A 103 13.60 -4.24 8.53
CA GLU A 103 14.49 -4.34 9.70
C GLU A 103 14.84 -2.95 10.24
N ARG A 104 15.15 -1.99 9.37
CA ARG A 104 15.41 -0.60 9.75
C ARG A 104 14.19 0.05 10.41
N ALA A 105 13.01 -0.10 9.82
CA ALA A 105 11.78 0.44 10.38
C ALA A 105 11.46 -0.17 11.76
N ALA A 106 11.65 -1.48 11.92
CA ALA A 106 11.46 -2.15 13.20
C ALA A 106 12.42 -1.63 14.28
N HIS A 107 13.66 -1.33 13.92
CA HIS A 107 14.63 -0.72 14.84
C HIS A 107 14.22 0.70 15.22
N GLU A 108 13.79 1.53 14.27
CA GLU A 108 13.30 2.89 14.54
C GLU A 108 12.08 2.92 15.47
N MET A 109 11.16 1.96 15.33
CA MET A 109 9.98 1.85 16.20
C MET A 109 10.29 1.35 17.63
N ALA A 110 11.48 0.78 17.85
CA ALA A 110 11.90 0.30 19.16
C ALA A 110 12.56 1.39 20.03
N HIS A 111 12.83 2.58 19.47
CA HIS A 111 13.37 3.75 20.15
C HIS A 111 12.32 4.86 20.28
#